data_AF-A0A383DS40-F1
#
_entry.id   AF-A0A383DS40-F1
#
_cell.length_a   1.000
_cell.length_b   1.000
_cell.length_c   1.000
_cell.angle_alpha   90.00
_cell.angle_beta   90.00
_cell.angle_gamma   90.00
#
_symmetry.space_group_name_H-M   'P 1'
#
loop_
_entity.id
_entity.type
_entity.pdbx_description
1 polymer ?
#
loop_
_entity_poly.entity_id
_entity_poly.type
_entity_poly.pdbx_seq_one_letter_code
_entity_poly.pdbx_strand_id
1 'polypeptide(L)'
;MLIRVQIIVATLVFGASCLQWPDTPPPPARLTATFDPQKIHAIGAAITEARAEKRLPGGVLWLERNGVHFTEAYGHSQLQPIHALTQRDTIYDAASLTKVVATTP
;
A
#
# COMPACT_ATOMS: atom_id res chain seq x y z
N MET A 1 -19.74 -34.53 47.00
CA MET A 1 -19.17 -33.17 47.02
C MET A 1 -18.02 -32.97 46.02
N LEU A 2 -17.25 -34.02 45.65
CA LEU A 2 -16.13 -33.91 44.70
C LEU A 2 -16.52 -33.80 43.20
N ILE A 3 -17.70 -34.28 42.77
CA ILE A 3 -18.11 -34.24 41.35
C ILE A 3 -18.56 -32.84 40.88
N ARG A 4 -19.02 -31.96 41.78
CA ARG A 4 -19.40 -30.58 41.44
C ARG A 4 -18.20 -29.66 41.20
N VAL A 5 -17.03 -29.99 41.75
CA VAL A 5 -15.80 -29.18 41.62
C VAL A 5 -15.14 -29.40 40.25
N GLN A 6 -15.19 -30.62 39.68
CA GLN A 6 -14.61 -30.87 38.35
C GLN A 6 -15.37 -30.18 37.21
N ILE A 7 -16.69 -30.03 37.32
CA ILE A 7 -17.49 -29.37 36.28
C ILE A 7 -17.20 -27.86 36.20
N ILE A 8 -16.81 -27.23 37.31
CA ILE A 8 -16.46 -25.80 37.36
C ILE A 8 -15.08 -25.53 36.74
N VAL A 9 -14.14 -26.49 36.81
CA VAL A 9 -12.78 -26.32 36.27
C VAL A 9 -12.74 -26.52 34.75
N ALA A 10 -13.58 -27.40 34.20
CA ALA A 10 -13.61 -27.67 32.75
C ALA A 10 -14.25 -26.55 31.92
N THR A 11 -15.18 -25.75 32.47
CA THR A 11 -15.80 -24.60 31.79
C THR A 11 -14.90 -23.37 31.73
N LEU A 12 -13.83 -23.31 32.52
CA LEU A 12 -12.92 -22.16 32.56
C LEU A 12 -11.80 -22.22 31.50
N VAL A 13 -11.56 -23.40 30.91
CA VAL A 13 -10.46 -23.60 29.94
C VAL A 13 -10.90 -23.38 28.49
N PHE A 14 -12.18 -23.56 28.14
CA PHE A 14 -12.68 -23.34 26.78
C PHE A 14 -13.04 -21.88 26.45
N GLY A 15 -13.11 -20.99 27.45
CA GLY A 15 -13.45 -19.57 27.25
C GLY A 15 -12.27 -18.67 26.90
N ALA A 16 -11.03 -19.15 27.03
CA ALA A 16 -9.83 -18.32 26.82
C ALA A 16 -9.22 -18.45 25.41
N SER A 17 -9.61 -19.45 24.62
CA SER A 17 -9.06 -19.65 23.27
C SER A 17 -9.55 -18.63 22.24
N CYS A 18 -10.57 -17.83 22.55
CA CYS A 18 -10.97 -16.68 21.75
C CYS A 18 -10.18 -15.40 22.09
N LEU A 19 -9.44 -15.35 23.21
CA LEU A 19 -8.72 -14.14 23.64
C LEU A 19 -7.29 -14.03 23.07
N GLN A 20 -6.79 -15.07 22.41
CA GLN A 20 -5.42 -15.08 21.87
C GLN A 20 -5.39 -15.02 20.34
N TRP A 21 -6.47 -14.53 19.72
CA TRP A 21 -6.44 -14.23 18.29
C TRP A 21 -5.36 -13.15 18.04
N PRO A 22 -4.45 -13.33 17.06
CA PRO A 22 -3.43 -12.35 16.74
C PRO A 22 -4.07 -11.16 16.00
N ASP A 23 -4.93 -10.40 16.68
CA ASP A 23 -5.61 -9.22 16.15
C ASP A 23 -4.77 -7.94 16.24
N THR A 24 -3.58 -7.98 16.84
CA THR A 24 -2.68 -6.83 16.76
C THR A 24 -2.01 -6.83 15.39
N PRO A 25 -2.40 -5.95 14.45
CA PRO A 25 -1.61 -5.77 13.24
C PRO A 25 -0.16 -5.47 13.65
N PRO A 26 0.83 -6.03 12.94
CA PRO A 26 2.22 -5.69 13.21
C PRO A 26 2.37 -4.17 13.19
N PRO A 27 3.23 -3.59 14.06
CA PRO A 27 3.45 -2.14 14.09
C PRO A 27 3.70 -1.63 12.66
N PRO A 28 3.12 -0.49 12.26
CA PRO A 28 3.26 0.00 10.90
C PRO A 28 4.74 0.10 10.56
N ALA A 29 5.16 -0.72 9.60
CA ALA A 29 6.56 -0.73 9.21
C ALA A 29 6.91 0.66 8.64
N ARG A 30 8.06 1.19 9.05
CA ARG A 30 8.47 2.53 8.65
C ARG A 30 8.97 2.50 7.20
N LEU A 31 8.69 3.56 6.46
CA LEU A 31 9.08 3.70 5.05
C LEU A 31 10.60 3.54 4.87
N THR A 32 11.39 4.15 5.76
CA THR A 32 12.86 4.02 5.81
C THR A 32 13.36 2.65 6.27
N ALA A 33 12.54 1.87 6.97
CA ALA A 33 12.86 0.49 7.35
C ALA A 33 12.49 -0.51 6.23
N THR A 34 11.63 -0.11 5.28
CA THR A 34 11.12 -0.97 4.20
C THR A 34 11.81 -0.72 2.87
N PHE A 35 12.15 0.55 2.61
CA PHE A 35 12.76 1.00 1.36
C PHE A 35 14.04 1.79 1.65
N ASP A 36 15.00 1.64 0.75
CA ASP A 36 16.20 2.48 0.74
C ASP A 36 15.84 3.92 0.32
N PRO A 37 16.00 4.93 1.21
CA PRO A 37 15.66 6.32 0.90
C PRO A 37 16.46 6.89 -0.27
N GLN A 38 17.72 6.45 -0.47
CA GLN A 38 18.55 6.92 -1.57
C GLN A 38 18.00 6.47 -2.91
N LYS A 39 17.45 5.25 -2.97
CA LYS A 39 16.80 4.73 -4.20
C LYS A 39 15.50 5.45 -4.50
N ILE A 40 14.67 5.74 -3.50
CA ILE A 40 13.46 6.54 -3.69
C ILE A 40 13.81 7.92 -4.26
N HIS A 41 14.81 8.59 -3.69
CA HIS A 41 15.28 9.87 -4.20
C HIS A 41 15.80 9.78 -5.64
N ALA A 42 16.58 8.73 -5.96
CA ALA A 42 17.09 8.51 -7.31
C ALA A 42 15.98 8.32 -8.34
N ILE A 43 14.89 7.61 -7.99
CA ILE A 43 13.72 7.46 -8.87
C ILE A 43 13.05 8.83 -9.11
N GLY A 44 12.83 9.62 -8.05
CA GLY A 44 12.26 10.96 -8.18
C GLY A 44 13.11 11.90 -9.04
N ALA A 45 14.43 11.82 -8.92
CA ALA A 45 15.37 12.57 -9.76
C ALA A 45 15.26 12.15 -11.23
N ALA A 46 15.23 10.85 -11.52
CA ALA A 46 15.10 10.33 -12.88
C ALA A 46 13.77 10.74 -13.53
N ILE A 47 12.66 10.75 -12.78
CA ILE A 47 11.36 11.24 -13.29
C ILE A 47 11.45 12.74 -13.58
N THR A 48 12.08 13.52 -12.70
CA THR A 48 12.26 14.97 -12.88
C THR A 48 13.09 15.29 -14.11
N GLU A 49 14.19 14.56 -14.33
CA GLU A 49 15.04 14.67 -15.51
C GLU A 49 14.27 14.29 -16.79
N ALA A 50 13.52 13.19 -16.78
CA ALA A 50 12.69 12.78 -17.91
C ALA A 50 11.65 13.84 -18.32
N ARG A 51 11.10 14.54 -17.34
CA ARG A 51 10.19 15.67 -17.58
C ARG A 51 10.91 16.88 -18.16
N ALA A 52 12.11 17.21 -17.66
CA ALA A 52 12.91 18.30 -18.21
C ALA A 52 13.26 18.04 -19.69
N GLU A 53 13.56 16.78 -20.03
CA GLU A 53 13.78 16.32 -21.39
C GLU A 53 12.50 16.12 -22.22
N LYS A 54 11.32 16.44 -21.65
CA LYS A 54 10.00 16.32 -22.28
C LYS A 54 9.67 14.91 -22.78
N ARG A 55 10.26 13.87 -22.19
CA ARG A 55 9.97 12.46 -22.49
C ARG A 55 8.62 12.01 -21.94
N LEU A 56 8.13 12.67 -20.88
CA LEU A 56 6.83 12.41 -20.29
C LEU A 56 6.24 13.71 -19.67
N PRO A 57 4.92 13.88 -19.67
CA PRO A 57 4.27 15.04 -19.05
C PRO A 57 4.25 14.96 -17.52
N GLY A 58 3.97 13.76 -16.99
CA GLY A 58 3.78 13.49 -15.57
C GLY A 58 3.19 12.10 -15.31
N GLY A 59 2.93 11.80 -14.04
CA GLY A 59 2.35 10.54 -13.58
C GLY A 59 2.41 10.39 -12.05
N VAL A 60 1.82 9.32 -11.52
CA VAL A 60 1.91 8.96 -10.11
C VAL A 60 2.81 7.74 -9.97
N LEU A 61 3.77 7.81 -9.05
CA LEU A 61 4.58 6.66 -8.63
C LEU A 61 3.97 6.06 -7.37
N TRP A 62 3.71 4.75 -7.39
CA TRP A 62 3.32 3.96 -6.22
C TRP A 62 4.31 2.82 -6.01
N LEU A 63 4.96 2.79 -4.85
CA LEU A 63 5.82 1.68 -4.43
C LEU A 63 5.24 1.11 -3.14
N GLU A 64 5.03 -0.20 -3.08
CA GLU A 64 4.47 -0.85 -1.90
C GLU A 64 5.14 -2.18 -1.59
N ARG A 65 5.33 -2.44 -0.30
CA ARG A 65 5.81 -3.72 0.22
C ARG A 65 5.23 -3.92 1.61
N ASN A 66 4.58 -5.06 1.83
CA ASN A 66 4.05 -5.47 3.13
C ASN A 66 3.19 -4.38 3.81
N GLY A 67 2.32 -3.72 3.05
CA GLY A 67 1.43 -2.65 3.54
C GLY A 67 2.08 -1.29 3.78
N VAL A 68 3.39 -1.16 3.57
CA VAL A 68 4.09 0.14 3.59
C VAL A 68 4.22 0.64 2.17
N HIS A 69 3.78 1.87 1.92
CA HIS A 69 3.86 2.48 0.60
C HIS A 69 4.57 3.83 0.60
N PHE A 70 5.15 4.16 -0.56
CA PHE A 70 5.60 5.49 -0.95
C PHE A 70 4.82 5.91 -2.20
N THR A 71 4.18 7.09 -2.15
CA THR A 71 3.37 7.60 -3.26
C THR A 71 3.64 9.07 -3.51
N GLU A 72 4.02 9.41 -4.74
CA GLU A 72 4.29 10.78 -5.14
C GLU A 72 3.77 11.08 -6.55
N ALA A 73 3.22 12.29 -6.72
CA ALA A 73 2.71 12.78 -7.98
C ALA A 73 3.72 13.70 -8.66
N TYR A 74 3.93 13.51 -9.96
CA TYR A 74 4.88 14.30 -10.75
C TYR A 74 4.19 14.93 -11.96
N GLY A 75 4.52 16.19 -12.23
CA GLY A 75 4.19 16.85 -13.48
C GLY A 75 2.70 17.07 -13.75
N HIS A 76 2.33 16.94 -15.02
CA HIS A 76 0.97 17.20 -15.49
C HIS A 76 0.32 15.89 -15.95
N SER A 77 -0.93 15.70 -15.56
CA SER A 77 -1.78 14.60 -16.05
C SER A 77 -2.40 14.94 -17.41
N GLN A 78 -2.52 16.23 -17.70
CA GLN A 78 -3.08 16.74 -18.95
C GLN A 78 -2.30 17.98 -19.40
N LEU A 79 -1.96 18.05 -20.69
CA LEU A 79 -1.38 19.25 -21.30
C LEU A 79 -2.39 19.99 -22.19
N GLN A 80 -3.41 19.29 -22.69
CA GLN A 80 -4.43 19.86 -23.57
C GLN A 80 -5.80 19.25 -23.26
N PRO A 81 -6.90 20.01 -23.46
CA PRO A 81 -6.94 21.42 -23.89
C PRO A 81 -6.49 22.40 -22.80
N ILE A 82 -6.56 22.00 -21.53
CA ILE A 82 -6.13 22.77 -20.37
C ILE A 82 -5.04 21.99 -19.65
N HIS A 83 -3.98 22.67 -19.24
CA HIS A 83 -2.95 22.03 -18.42
C HIS A 83 -3.50 21.70 -17.03
N ALA A 84 -3.34 20.44 -16.61
CA ALA A 84 -3.73 19.98 -15.27
C ALA A 84 -2.55 19.28 -14.59
N LEU A 85 -2.27 19.66 -13.34
CA LEU A 85 -1.24 19.01 -12.53
C LEU A 85 -1.70 17.61 -12.10
N THR A 86 -0.77 16.67 -12.09
CA THR A 86 -1.02 15.34 -11.54
C THR A 86 -1.26 15.44 -10.04
N GLN A 87 -2.35 14.84 -9.57
CA GLN A 87 -2.64 14.56 -8.17
C GLN A 87 -2.51 13.06 -7.91
N ARG A 88 -2.31 12.64 -6.65
CA ARG A 88 -2.16 11.20 -6.31
C ARG A 88 -3.38 10.35 -6.69
N ASP A 89 -4.55 10.96 -6.74
CA ASP A 89 -5.85 10.37 -7.08
C ASP A 89 -6.29 10.68 -8.53
N THR A 90 -5.36 11.16 -9.37
CA THR A 90 -5.66 11.36 -10.80
C THR A 90 -6.10 10.06 -11.45
N ILE A 91 -7.23 10.09 -12.15
CA ILE A 91 -7.77 8.94 -12.87
C ILE A 91 -7.08 8.82 -14.22
N TYR A 92 -6.58 7.62 -14.52
CA TYR A 92 -5.96 7.26 -15.80
C TYR A 92 -6.74 6.12 -16.46
N ASP A 93 -6.70 6.06 -17.80
CA ASP A 93 -7.19 4.90 -18.54
C ASP A 93 -6.31 3.68 -18.21
N ALA A 94 -6.93 2.63 -17.68
CA ALA A 94 -6.24 1.39 -17.33
C ALA A 94 -5.73 0.63 -18.57
N ALA A 95 -6.33 0.85 -19.74
CA ALA A 95 -5.97 0.24 -21.01
C ALA A 95 -5.73 -1.27 -20.88
N SER A 96 -4.55 -1.75 -21.27
CA SER A 96 -4.22 -3.17 -21.22
C SER A 96 -4.09 -3.75 -19.81
N LEU A 97 -3.98 -2.94 -18.75
CA LEU A 97 -4.06 -3.44 -17.37
C LEU A 97 -5.41 -4.11 -17.09
N THR A 98 -6.47 -3.71 -17.79
CA THR A 98 -7.80 -4.34 -17.71
C THR A 98 -7.73 -5.84 -17.95
N LYS A 99 -6.82 -6.33 -18.81
CA LYS A 99 -6.65 -7.77 -19.05
C LYS A 99 -6.29 -8.49 -17.75
N VAL A 100 -5.26 -8.00 -17.06
CA VAL A 100 -4.80 -8.56 -15.78
C VAL A 100 -5.92 -8.46 -14.73
N VAL A 101 -6.58 -7.31 -14.62
CA VAL A 101 -7.68 -7.10 -13.66
C VAL A 101 -8.84 -8.08 -13.92
N ALA A 102 -9.18 -8.37 -15.17
CA ALA A 102 -10.30 -9.23 -15.53
C ALA A 102 -9.99 -10.73 -15.39
N THR A 103 -8.71 -11.14 -15.40
CA THR A 103 -8.33 -12.56 -15.48
C THR A 103 -7.50 -13.07 -14.31
N THR A 104 -7.05 -12.20 -13.40
CA THR A 104 -6.30 -12.63 -12.21
C THR A 104 -7.29 -13.17 -11.16
N PRO A 105 -7.10 -14.42 -10.66
CA PRO A 105 -8.00 -15.05 -9.69
C PRO A 105 -8.08 -14.35 -8.33
#